data_AF-A0AAD7YZI5-F1
#
_entry.id   AF-A0AAD7YZI5-F1
#
_cell.length_a   1.000
_cell.length_b   1.000
_cell.length_c   1.000
_cell.angle_alpha   90.00
_cell.angle_beta   90.00
_cell.angle_gamma   90.00
#
_symmetry.space_group_name_H-M   'P 1'
#
loop_
_entity.id
_entity.type
_entity.pdbx_description
1 polymer ?
#
loop_
_entity_poly.entity_id
_entity_poly.type
_entity_poly.pdbx_seq_one_letter_code
_entity_poly.pdbx_strand_id
1 'polypeptide(L)'
;MERAMLGVSLRDHIRNEDIRKRTKVTDIARRIAKVKWQWAGHIRRTDVRCGRKVLEWRPRTGRRSVGRPPTRWTDDLARVAGIRWMRDAQDRSLWRRLGEAYVQQWTSFG
;
A
#
# COMPACT_ATOMS: atom_id res chain seq x y z
N MET A 1 -7.34 14.50 15.29
CA MET A 1 -8.48 13.65 15.72
C MET A 1 -8.12 12.86 16.97
N GLU A 2 -7.15 11.93 16.93
CA GLU A 2 -6.83 11.07 18.10
C GLU A 2 -6.50 11.84 19.38
N ARG A 3 -5.77 12.95 19.28
CA ARG A 3 -5.53 13.86 20.42
C ARG A 3 -6.81 14.41 21.04
N ALA A 4 -7.75 14.85 20.19
CA ALA A 4 -9.04 15.37 20.64
C ALA A 4 -9.91 14.29 21.29
N MET A 5 -9.84 13.04 20.80
CA MET A 5 -10.56 11.91 21.42
C MET A 5 -10.09 11.63 22.85
N LEU A 6 -8.83 11.94 23.16
CA LEU A 6 -8.23 11.75 24.49
C LEU A 6 -8.15 13.05 25.31
N GLY A 7 -8.65 14.18 24.78
CA GLY A 7 -8.55 15.49 25.44
C GLY A 7 -7.12 16.01 25.64
N VAL A 8 -6.13 15.50 24.91
CA VAL A 8 -4.71 15.90 25.05
C VAL A 8 -4.31 16.95 24.04
N SER A 9 -3.54 17.91 24.51
CA SER A 9 -2.95 19.01 23.76
C SER A 9 -1.51 18.69 23.33
N LEU A 10 -0.90 19.57 22.54
CA LEU A 10 0.53 19.47 22.22
C LEU A 10 1.42 19.79 23.42
N ARG A 11 0.91 20.50 24.44
CA ARG A 11 1.65 20.88 25.66
C ARG A 11 1.88 19.71 26.59
N ASP A 12 1.10 18.64 26.46
CA ASP A 12 1.25 17.45 27.28
C ASP A 12 2.46 16.59 26.87
N HIS A 13 3.15 16.96 25.77
CA HIS A 13 4.35 16.30 25.26
C HIS A 13 4.26 14.77 25.14
N ILE A 14 3.04 14.24 24.97
CA ILE A 14 2.80 12.81 24.80
C ILE A 14 3.18 12.37 23.39
N ARG A 15 3.95 11.29 23.31
CA ARG A 15 4.36 10.68 22.04
C ARG A 15 3.16 10.14 21.27
N ASN A 16 3.24 10.19 19.94
CA ASN A 16 2.19 9.66 19.08
C ASN A 16 2.00 8.14 19.28
N GLU A 17 3.07 7.41 19.58
CA GLU A 17 3.02 5.98 19.91
C GLU A 17 2.08 5.69 21.09
N ASP A 18 2.16 6.49 22.14
CA ASP A 18 1.33 6.31 23.34
C ASP A 18 -0.12 6.70 23.09
N ILE A 19 -0.34 7.75 22.29
CA ILE A 19 -1.68 8.13 21.83
C ILE A 19 -2.31 6.97 21.04
N ARG A 20 -1.57 6.38 20.07
CA ARG A 20 -2.03 5.25 19.25
C ARG A 20 -2.31 4.00 20.07
N LYS A 21 -1.48 3.69 21.07
CA LYS A 21 -1.71 2.57 22.02
C LYS A 21 -3.00 2.73 22.80
N ARG A 22 -3.34 3.97 23.20
CA ARG A 22 -4.55 4.29 23.97
C ARG A 22 -5.81 4.27 23.11
N THR A 23 -5.78 4.91 21.93
CA THR A 23 -6.95 5.01 21.04
C THR A 23 -7.27 3.68 20.35
N LYS A 24 -6.28 2.79 20.18
CA LYS A 24 -6.38 1.53 19.42
C LYS A 24 -6.92 1.75 17.99
N VAL A 25 -6.76 2.96 17.46
CA VAL A 25 -7.16 3.29 16.09
C VAL A 25 -6.26 2.52 15.13
N THR A 26 -6.84 1.93 14.09
CA THR A 26 -6.08 1.19 13.09
C THR A 26 -5.15 2.15 12.35
N ASP A 27 -3.87 1.80 12.28
CA ASP A 27 -2.89 2.59 11.55
C ASP A 27 -3.32 2.78 10.07
N ILE A 28 -3.36 4.04 9.64
CA ILE A 28 -3.83 4.42 8.31
C ILE A 28 -2.92 3.86 7.21
N ALA A 29 -1.60 3.78 7.43
CA ALA A 29 -0.66 3.22 6.46
C ALA A 29 -0.93 1.73 6.28
N ARG A 30 -1.21 1.00 7.37
CA ARG A 30 -1.66 -0.39 7.31
C ARG A 30 -2.93 -0.54 6.45
N ARG A 31 -3.92 0.34 6.65
CA ARG A 31 -5.18 0.31 5.90
C ARG A 31 -4.96 0.60 4.42
N ILE A 32 -4.20 1.65 4.09
CA ILE A 32 -3.88 2.05 2.72
C ILE A 32 -3.14 0.90 2.01
N ALA A 33 -2.10 0.33 2.63
CA ALA A 33 -1.36 -0.79 2.05
C ALA A 33 -2.26 -2.00 1.78
N LYS A 34 -3.12 -2.36 2.74
CA LYS A 34 -4.06 -3.47 2.56
C LYS A 34 -5.03 -3.23 1.40
N VAL A 35 -5.62 -2.03 1.32
CA VAL A 35 -6.55 -1.67 0.25
C VAL A 35 -5.85 -1.66 -1.11
N LYS A 36 -4.64 -1.09 -1.19
CA LYS A 36 -3.82 -1.10 -2.41
C LYS A 36 -3.56 -2.51 -2.92
N TRP A 37 -3.15 -3.42 -2.03
CA TRP A 37 -2.90 -4.83 -2.39
C TRP A 37 -4.17 -5.55 -2.86
N GLN A 38 -5.29 -5.35 -2.15
CA GLN A 38 -6.58 -5.93 -2.52
C GLN A 38 -7.07 -5.43 -3.88
N TRP A 39 -6.94 -4.12 -4.13
CA TRP A 39 -7.35 -3.51 -5.39
C TRP A 39 -6.54 -4.07 -6.57
N ALA A 40 -5.21 -4.18 -6.45
CA ALA A 40 -4.37 -4.79 -7.49
C ALA A 40 -4.82 -6.20 -7.87
N GLY A 41 -5.07 -7.06 -6.87
CA GLY A 41 -5.56 -8.41 -7.11
C GLY A 41 -6.99 -8.44 -7.66
N HIS A 42 -7.85 -7.51 -7.24
CA HIS A 42 -9.21 -7.38 -7.77
C HIS A 42 -9.21 -6.96 -9.24
N ILE A 43 -8.45 -5.94 -9.62
CA ILE A 43 -8.32 -5.51 -11.03
C ILE A 43 -7.79 -6.64 -11.91
N ARG A 44 -6.86 -7.45 -11.39
CA ARG A 44 -6.30 -8.57 -12.16
C ARG A 44 -7.31 -9.71 -12.38
N ARG A 45 -8.17 -9.99 -11.39
CA ARG A 45 -9.20 -11.04 -11.47
C ARG A 45 -10.47 -10.59 -12.18
N THR A 46 -10.76 -9.30 -12.19
CA THR A 46 -12.00 -8.76 -12.78
C THR A 46 -11.77 -8.39 -14.25
N ASP A 47 -12.84 -8.33 -15.04
CA ASP A 47 -12.82 -7.92 -16.44
C ASP A 47 -13.06 -6.40 -16.64
N VAL A 48 -12.61 -5.58 -15.70
CA VAL A 48 -12.68 -4.12 -15.87
C VAL A 48 -11.58 -3.69 -16.82
N ARG A 49 -11.92 -3.56 -18.10
CA ARG A 49 -10.99 -3.17 -19.18
C ARG A 49 -10.22 -1.89 -18.88
N CYS A 50 -10.86 -0.91 -18.23
CA CYS A 50 -10.22 0.34 -17.83
C CYS A 50 -9.17 0.12 -16.73
N GLY A 51 -9.51 -0.63 -15.68
CA GLY A 51 -8.62 -0.90 -14.56
C GLY A 51 -7.35 -1.63 -14.99
N ARG A 52 -7.46 -2.61 -15.90
CA ARG A 52 -6.30 -3.31 -16.47
C ARG A 52 -5.41 -2.37 -17.28
N LYS A 53 -6.01 -1.53 -18.14
CA LYS A 53 -5.27 -0.52 -18.91
C LYS A 53 -4.49 0.43 -18.02
N VAL A 54 -5.10 0.94 -16.95
CA VAL A 54 -4.44 1.86 -15.99
C VAL A 54 -3.28 1.15 -15.28
N LEU A 55 -3.48 -0.09 -14.85
CA LEU A 55 -2.49 -0.88 -14.14
C LEU A 55 -1.28 -1.24 -15.02
N GLU A 56 -1.52 -1.57 -16.29
CA GLU A 56 -0.50 -1.95 -17.27
C GLU A 56 0.10 -0.74 -18.00
N TRP A 57 -0.45 0.45 -17.78
CA TRP A 57 -0.06 1.64 -18.51
C TRP A 57 1.42 1.97 -18.28
N ARG A 58 2.16 2.04 -19.38
CA ARG A 58 3.56 2.46 -19.43
C ARG A 58 3.69 3.56 -20.47
N PRO A 59 4.12 4.78 -20.10
CA PRO A 59 4.43 5.80 -21.09
C PRO A 59 5.64 5.31 -21.89
N ARG A 60 5.40 4.97 -23.17
CA ARG A 60 6.45 4.53 -24.11
C ARG A 60 7.10 5.71 -24.84
N THR A 61 6.47 6.88 -24.79
CA THR A 61 6.89 8.07 -25.53
C THR A 61 7.50 9.09 -24.58
N GLY A 62 8.71 9.56 -24.88
CA GLY A 62 9.43 10.60 -24.13
C GLY A 62 10.70 10.12 -23.43
N ARG A 63 11.73 10.97 -23.41
CA ARG A 63 12.92 10.81 -22.56
C ARG A 63 12.60 11.41 -21.19
N ARG A 64 12.81 10.68 -20.10
CA ARG A 64 12.66 11.19 -18.73
C ARG A 64 14.00 11.80 -18.27
N SER A 65 13.93 12.84 -17.44
CA SER A 65 15.12 13.47 -16.86
C SER A 65 15.93 12.47 -16.02
N VAL A 66 17.25 12.68 -15.96
CA VAL A 66 18.18 11.88 -15.15
C VAL A 66 17.97 12.22 -13.66
N GLY A 67 17.84 11.21 -12.79
CA GLY A 67 17.53 11.41 -11.35
C GLY A 67 17.08 10.13 -10.65
N ARG A 68 16.30 10.25 -9.57
CA ARG A 68 15.76 9.11 -8.79
C ARG A 68 15.13 8.06 -9.72
N PRO A 69 15.41 6.75 -9.55
CA PRO A 69 14.81 5.71 -10.36
C PRO A 69 13.28 5.84 -10.36
N PRO A 70 12.62 5.73 -11.52
CA PRO A 70 11.19 5.95 -11.64
C PRO A 70 10.43 4.80 -10.97
N THR A 71 10.05 4.94 -9.70
CA THR A 71 9.16 3.99 -9.03
C THR A 71 7.75 4.15 -9.55
N ARG A 72 7.25 3.12 -10.23
CA ARG A 72 5.85 3.02 -10.67
C ARG A 72 4.99 2.47 -9.56
N TRP A 73 3.69 2.71 -9.68
CA TRP A 73 2.70 2.21 -8.72
C TRP A 73 2.72 0.68 -8.56
N THR A 74 3.14 -0.07 -9.58
CA THR A 74 3.25 -1.54 -9.57
C THR A 74 4.59 -2.05 -9.03
N ASP A 75 5.60 -1.21 -8.91
CA ASP A 75 6.97 -1.66 -8.61
C ASP A 75 7.08 -2.15 -7.17
N ASP A 76 6.32 -1.57 -6.25
CA ASP A 76 6.24 -2.06 -4.87
C ASP A 76 5.47 -3.39 -4.76
N LEU A 77 4.49 -3.64 -5.62
CA LEU A 77 3.85 -4.96 -5.75
C LEU A 77 4.85 -6.00 -6.25
N ALA A 78 5.60 -5.66 -7.31
CA ALA A 78 6.62 -6.54 -7.89
C ALA A 78 7.79 -6.80 -6.94
N ARG A 79 8.10 -5.85 -6.04
CA ARG A 79 9.10 -6.04 -4.99
C ARG A 79 8.73 -7.13 -3.99
N VAL A 80 7.43 -7.34 -3.72
CA VAL A 80 6.95 -8.34 -2.75
C VAL A 80 6.51 -9.64 -3.40
N ALA A 81 5.75 -9.57 -4.49
CA ALA A 81 5.23 -10.75 -5.21
C ALA A 81 6.08 -11.16 -6.43
N GLY A 82 7.17 -10.45 -6.73
CA GLY A 82 8.03 -10.73 -7.88
C GLY A 82 7.46 -10.23 -9.21
N ILE A 83 8.23 -10.42 -10.29
CA ILE A 83 7.86 -9.94 -11.63
C ILE A 83 6.58 -10.60 -12.18
N ARG A 84 6.24 -11.79 -11.68
CA ARG A 84 5.06 -12.59 -12.06
C ARG A 84 3.84 -12.29 -11.19
N TRP A 85 3.85 -11.23 -10.39
CA TRP A 85 2.77 -10.90 -9.47
C TRP A 85 1.37 -10.86 -10.12
N MET A 86 1.27 -10.49 -11.41
CA MET A 86 0.00 -10.50 -12.15
C MET A 86 -0.58 -11.91 -12.36
N ARG A 87 0.27 -12.94 -12.41
CA ARG A 87 -0.15 -14.35 -12.42
C ARG A 87 -0.52 -14.78 -11.01
N ASP A 88 0.32 -14.44 -10.04
CA ASP A 88 0.12 -14.82 -8.63
C ASP A 88 -1.13 -14.18 -8.02
N ALA A 89 -1.51 -12.99 -8.50
CA ALA A 89 -2.75 -12.31 -8.15
C ALA A 89 -4.02 -13.06 -8.58
N GLN A 90 -3.95 -14.01 -9.52
CA GLN A 90 -5.09 -14.85 -9.87
C GLN A 90 -5.40 -15.85 -8.75
N ASP A 91 -4.36 -16.37 -8.08
CA ASP A 91 -4.53 -17.22 -6.91
C ASP A 91 -4.86 -16.37 -5.68
N ARG A 92 -6.10 -16.51 -5.20
CA ARG A 92 -6.62 -15.73 -4.07
C ARG A 92 -5.91 -16.05 -2.76
N SER A 93 -5.47 -17.29 -2.58
CA SER A 93 -4.80 -17.77 -1.37
C SER A 93 -3.38 -17.24 -1.30
N LEU A 94 -2.62 -17.40 -2.39
CA LEU A 94 -1.27 -16.87 -2.54
C LEU A 94 -1.26 -15.35 -2.43
N TRP A 95 -2.21 -14.67 -3.09
CA TRP A 95 -2.33 -13.21 -3.04
C TRP A 95 -2.64 -12.72 -1.62
N ARG A 96 -3.47 -13.43 -0.86
CA ARG A 96 -3.74 -13.06 0.54
C ARG A 96 -2.48 -13.16 1.39
N ARG A 97 -1.73 -14.27 1.27
CA ARG A 97 -0.49 -14.52 2.02
C ARG A 97 0.58 -13.46 1.72
N LEU A 98 0.84 -13.17 0.45
CA LEU A 98 1.82 -12.15 0.04
C LEU A 98 1.41 -10.73 0.48
N GLY A 99 0.10 -10.49 0.60
CA GLY A 99 -0.41 -9.20 1.07
C GLY A 99 -0.06 -8.88 2.53
N GLU A 100 0.13 -9.89 3.38
CA GLU A 100 0.55 -9.67 4.76
C GLU A 100 1.99 -9.14 4.81
N ALA A 101 2.90 -9.75 4.04
CA ALA A 101 4.28 -9.28 3.89
C ALA A 101 4.35 -7.86 3.30
N TYR A 102 3.50 -7.56 2.31
CA TYR A 102 3.40 -6.22 1.75
C TYR A 102 2.97 -5.19 2.80
N VAL A 103 1.94 -5.50 3.60
CA VAL A 103 1.47 -4.59 4.64
C VAL A 103 2.54 -4.35 5.71
N GLN A 104 3.28 -5.39 6.11
CA GLN A 104 4.36 -5.27 7.09
C GLN A 104 5.44 -4.28 6.64
N GLN A 105 5.83 -4.33 5.36
CA GLN A 105 6.82 -3.39 4.80
C GLN A 105 6.44 -1.91 4.98
N TRP A 106 5.15 -1.59 4.98
CA TRP A 106 4.65 -0.21 5.13
C TRP A 106 4.35 0.18 6.59
N THR A 107 4.34 -0.78 7.51
CA THR A 107 4.08 -0.53 8.93
C THR A 107 5.33 -0.55 9.81
N SER A 108 6.45 -1.08 9.33
CA SER A 108 7.70 -1.20 10.11
C SER A 108 8.43 0.15 10.36
N PHE A 109 7.92 1.27 9.86
CA PHE A 109 8.52 2.60 10.01
C PHE A 109 7.66 3.57 10.84
N GLY A 110 6.78 3.05 11.69
CA GLY A 110 5.82 3.83 12.49
C GLY A 110 6.09 3.81 13.98
#